data_AF-A0A392PKY4-F1
#
_entry.id   AF-A0A392PKY4-F1
#
_cell.length_a   1.000
_cell.length_b   1.000
_cell.length_c   1.000
_cell.angle_alpha   90.00
_cell.angle_beta   90.00
_cell.angle_gamma   90.00
#
_symmetry.space_group_name_H-M   'P 1'
#
loop_
_entity.id
_entity.type
_entity.pdbx_description
1 polymer ?
#
loop_
_entity_poly.entity_id
_entity_poly.type
_entity_poly.pdbx_seq_one_letter_code
_entity_poly.pdbx_strand_id
1 'polypeptide(L)'
;TILYYFGREELRIFSGEVVRFGNRCKDPQWHNLERYFEKLGSELSPQRQLKEEAEMVMQQLMSFVQYTAELYHELHALDRFDQDYRRKLQEEDNSNATQRGKC
;
A
#
# COMPACT_ATOMS: atom_id res chain seq x y z
N THR A 1 -2.50 16.69 11.31
CA THR A 1 -1.19 16.18 11.77
C THR A 1 -0.84 16.56 13.20
N ILE A 2 -1.18 17.75 13.72
CA ILE A 2 -0.91 18.13 15.13
C ILE A 2 -1.87 17.46 16.14
N LEU A 3 -3.15 17.27 15.77
CA LEU A 3 -4.14 16.58 16.62
C LEU A 3 -3.83 15.09 16.90
N TYR A 4 -3.01 14.45 16.05
CA TYR A 4 -2.62 13.04 16.24
C TYR A 4 -1.43 12.87 17.20
N TYR A 5 -0.69 13.95 17.47
CA TYR A 5 0.45 13.95 18.39
C TYR A 5 0.05 14.33 19.82
N PHE A 6 -0.97 15.17 19.99
CA PHE A 6 -1.48 15.57 21.30
C PHE A 6 -2.11 14.40 22.08
N GLY A 7 -2.78 13.48 21.38
CA GLY A 7 -3.50 12.37 22.02
C GLY A 7 -2.64 11.25 22.61
N ARG A 8 -1.32 11.18 22.33
CA ARG A 8 -0.48 10.07 22.83
C ARG A 8 0.29 10.41 24.11
N GLU A 9 0.90 11.59 24.16
CA GLU A 9 1.65 12.03 25.33
C GLU A 9 0.70 12.32 26.50
N GLU A 10 -0.40 13.03 26.24
CA GLU A 10 -1.41 13.29 27.27
C GLU A 10 -2.06 12.02 27.80
N LEU A 11 -2.34 11.04 26.92
CA LEU A 11 -2.91 9.76 27.35
C LEU A 11 -1.91 8.96 28.21
N ARG A 12 -0.61 9.02 27.89
CA ARG A 12 0.44 8.42 28.71
C ARG A 12 0.48 9.07 30.10
N ILE A 13 0.50 10.41 30.16
CA ILE A 13 0.49 11.17 31.41
C ILE A 13 -0.77 10.85 32.22
N PHE A 14 -1.94 10.87 31.59
CA PHE A 14 -3.23 10.55 32.20
C PHE A 14 -3.25 9.13 32.78
N SER A 15 -2.83 8.12 32.01
CA SER A 15 -2.78 6.73 32.48
C SER A 15 -1.84 6.54 33.67
N GLY A 16 -0.69 7.22 33.69
CA GLY A 16 0.24 7.21 34.82
C GLY A 16 -0.36 7.82 36.08
N GLU A 17 -1.12 8.92 35.94
CA GLU A 17 -1.82 9.54 37.06
C GLU A 17 -2.93 8.63 37.59
N VAL A 18 -3.69 7.95 36.74
CA VAL A 18 -4.72 6.97 37.13
C VAL A 18 -4.11 5.82 37.95
N VAL A 19 -2.97 5.26 37.53
CA VAL A 19 -2.26 4.23 38.30
C VAL A 19 -1.81 4.77 39.66
N ARG A 20 -1.22 5.97 39.67
CA ARG A 20 -0.71 6.60 40.90
C ARG A 20 -1.82 6.84 41.93
N PHE A 21 -2.98 7.31 41.48
CA PHE A 21 -4.14 7.52 42.36
C PHE A 21 -4.81 6.20 42.74
N GLY A 22 -4.93 5.26 41.81
CA GLY A 22 -5.47 3.92 42.05
C GLY A 22 -4.73 3.17 43.16
N ASN A 23 -3.39 3.18 43.12
CA ASN A 23 -2.55 2.58 44.16
C ASN A 23 -2.69 3.20 45.56
N ARG A 24 -3.28 4.41 45.66
CA ARG A 24 -3.57 5.09 46.94
C ARG A 24 -5.02 4.91 47.38
N CYS A 25 -5.85 4.27 46.56
CA CYS A 25 -7.25 4.01 46.88
C CYS A 25 -7.35 3.04 48.06
N LYS A 26 -8.38 3.19 48.90
CA LYS A 26 -8.61 2.28 50.05
C LYS A 26 -8.96 0.87 49.61
N ASP A 27 -9.52 0.75 48.41
CA ASP A 27 -9.96 -0.52 47.86
C ASP A 27 -8.85 -1.12 47.00
N PRO A 28 -8.33 -2.32 47.36
CA PRO A 28 -7.24 -2.98 46.65
C PRO A 28 -7.53 -3.30 45.18
N GLN A 29 -8.81 -3.32 44.76
CA GLN A 29 -9.15 -3.60 43.36
C GLN A 29 -8.59 -2.53 42.39
N TRP A 30 -8.36 -1.32 42.88
CA TRP A 30 -7.79 -0.21 42.11
C TRP A 30 -6.26 -0.17 42.16
N HIS A 31 -5.63 -1.12 42.87
CA HIS A 31 -4.18 -1.24 42.92
C HIS A 31 -3.68 -2.01 41.70
N ASN A 32 -2.44 -1.76 41.31
CA ASN A 32 -1.76 -2.47 40.22
C ASN A 32 -2.45 -2.34 38.84
N LEU A 33 -3.17 -1.23 38.62
CA LEU A 33 -3.75 -0.89 37.31
C LEU A 33 -2.70 -0.83 36.20
N GLU A 34 -1.43 -0.58 36.55
CA GLU A 34 -0.28 -0.62 35.65
C GLU A 34 -0.25 -1.90 34.81
N ARG A 35 -0.45 -3.07 35.45
CA ARG A 35 -0.44 -4.37 34.77
C ARG A 35 -1.58 -4.52 33.75
N TYR A 36 -2.71 -3.85 33.97
CA TYR A 36 -3.83 -3.84 33.02
C TYR A 36 -3.53 -2.93 31.84
N PHE A 37 -2.93 -1.76 32.08
CA PHE A 37 -2.52 -0.85 31.01
C PHE A 37 -1.37 -1.41 30.18
N GLU A 38 -0.40 -2.09 30.79
CA GLU A 38 0.66 -2.81 30.08
C GLU A 38 0.07 -3.91 29.19
N LYS A 39 -0.88 -4.70 29.71
CA LYS A 39 -1.56 -5.73 28.92
C LYS A 39 -2.29 -5.13 27.72
N LEU A 40 -3.07 -4.06 27.92
CA LEU A 40 -3.77 -3.36 26.83
C LEU A 40 -2.79 -2.75 25.82
N GLY A 41 -1.69 -2.15 26.29
CA GLY A 41 -0.62 -1.64 25.41
C GLY A 41 0.05 -2.76 24.60
N SER A 42 0.22 -3.93 25.21
CA SER A 42 0.79 -5.11 24.57
C SER A 42 -0.16 -5.78 23.56
N GLU A 43 -1.48 -5.63 23.69
CA GLU A 43 -2.47 -6.13 22.71
C GLU A 43 -2.67 -5.12 21.56
N LEU A 44 -2.60 -3.82 21.86
CA LEU A 44 -2.64 -2.75 20.85
C LEU A 44 -1.37 -2.70 19.98
N SER A 45 -0.25 -3.21 20.48
CA SER A 45 1.03 -3.31 19.79
C SER A 45 0.97 -4.25 18.57
N PRO A 46 0.56 -5.53 18.69
CA PRO A 46 0.33 -6.44 17.57
C PRO A 46 -0.66 -5.88 16.57
N GLN A 47 -1.75 -5.25 17.02
CA GLN A 47 -2.74 -4.69 16.11
C GLN A 47 -2.19 -3.50 15.30
N ARG A 48 -1.29 -2.69 15.89
CA ARG A 48 -0.55 -1.65 15.16
C ARG A 48 0.40 -2.25 14.14
N GLN A 49 1.19 -3.24 14.54
CA GLN A 49 2.13 -3.92 13.63
C GLN A 49 1.40 -4.54 12.44
N LEU A 50 0.28 -5.23 12.68
CA LEU A 50 -0.55 -5.80 11.62
C LEU A 50 -1.12 -4.73 10.67
N LYS A 51 -1.50 -3.55 11.20
CA LYS A 51 -1.97 -2.44 10.38
C LYS A 51 -0.85 -1.86 9.52
N GLU A 52 0.33 -1.65 10.09
CA GLU A 52 1.51 -1.14 9.38
C GLU A 52 1.99 -2.13 8.31
N GLU A 53 1.96 -3.44 8.60
CA GLU A 53 2.28 -4.51 7.65
C GLU A 53 1.26 -4.56 6.51
N ALA A 54 -0.04 -4.49 6.81
CA ALA A 54 -1.09 -4.43 5.79
C ALA A 54 -0.96 -3.19 4.90
N GLU A 55 -0.61 -2.04 5.47
CA GLU A 55 -0.35 -0.81 4.71
C GLU A 55 0.87 -0.95 3.80
N MET A 56 1.95 -1.57 4.28
CA MET A 56 3.14 -1.86 3.46
C MET A 56 2.82 -2.80 2.30
N VAL A 57 2.07 -3.88 2.56
CA VAL A 57 1.63 -4.83 1.53
C VAL A 57 0.74 -4.14 0.50
N MET A 58 -0.17 -3.26 0.93
CA MET A 58 -1.02 -2.49 0.03
C MET A 58 -0.19 -1.58 -0.90
N GLN A 59 0.85 -0.91 -0.37
CA GLN A 59 1.74 -0.10 -1.19
C GLN A 59 2.50 -0.94 -2.23
N GLN A 60 2.99 -2.11 -1.86
CA GLN A 60 3.63 -3.03 -2.80
C GLN A 60 2.66 -3.50 -3.89
N LEU A 61 1.42 -3.85 -3.53
CA LEU A 61 0.39 -4.22 -4.49
C LEU A 61 0.08 -3.08 -5.49
N MET A 62 0.01 -1.84 -5.00
CA MET A 62 -0.17 -0.67 -5.86
C MET A 62 0.98 -0.51 -6.87
N SER A 63 2.23 -0.72 -6.43
CA SER A 63 3.38 -0.72 -7.34
C SER A 63 3.28 -1.82 -8.40
N PHE A 64 2.89 -3.04 -8.01
CA PHE A 64 2.72 -4.13 -8.98
C PHE A 64 1.62 -3.86 -10.00
N VAL A 65 0.49 -3.27 -9.58
CA VAL A 65 -0.57 -2.84 -10.49
C VAL A 65 -0.03 -1.83 -11.51
N GLN A 66 0.75 -0.85 -11.06
CA GLN A 66 1.36 0.16 -11.94
C GLN A 66 2.30 -0.49 -12.97
N TYR A 67 3.22 -1.35 -12.53
CA TYR A 67 4.14 -2.05 -13.44
C TYR A 67 3.40 -2.96 -14.43
N THR A 68 2.33 -3.59 -13.99
CA THR A 68 1.51 -4.44 -14.87
C THR A 68 0.79 -3.60 -15.92
N ALA A 69 0.29 -2.41 -15.56
CA ALA A 69 -0.32 -1.49 -16.52
C ALA A 69 0.69 -1.01 -17.56
N GLU A 70 1.90 -0.64 -17.14
CA GLU A 70 2.99 -0.27 -18.05
C GLU A 70 3.34 -1.41 -19.02
N LEU A 71 3.44 -2.64 -18.52
CA LEU A 71 3.70 -3.81 -19.37
C LEU A 71 2.61 -4.01 -20.41
N TYR A 72 1.33 -3.85 -20.04
CA TYR A 72 0.22 -3.92 -21.00
C TYR A 72 0.26 -2.79 -22.04
N HIS A 73 0.68 -1.59 -21.66
CA HIS A 73 0.86 -0.49 -22.60
C HIS A 73 1.96 -0.79 -23.63
N GLU A 74 3.09 -1.34 -23.20
CA GLU A 74 4.18 -1.73 -24.10
C GLU A 74 3.77 -2.91 -25.01
N LEU A 75 3.06 -3.90 -24.47
CA LEU A 75 2.55 -5.01 -25.27
C LEU A 75 1.61 -4.51 -26.37
N HIS A 76 0.70 -3.59 -26.04
CA HIS A 76 -0.18 -2.97 -27.03
C HIS A 76 0.60 -2.12 -28.05
N ALA A 77 1.69 -1.47 -27.65
CA ALA A 77 2.55 -0.76 -28.59
C ALA A 77 3.19 -1.74 -29.59
N LEU A 78 3.69 -2.88 -29.11
CA LEU A 78 4.26 -3.94 -29.94
C LEU A 78 3.25 -4.48 -30.95
N ASP A 79 2.02 -4.75 -30.53
CA ASP A 79 0.96 -5.23 -31.43
C ASP A 79 0.68 -4.24 -32.58
N ARG A 80 0.72 -2.93 -32.30
CA ARG A 80 0.58 -1.90 -33.35
C ARG A 80 1.78 -1.92 -34.31
N PHE A 81 2.99 -2.06 -33.78
CA PHE A 81 4.19 -2.14 -34.61
C PHE A 81 4.15 -3.36 -35.56
N ASP A 82 3.71 -4.53 -35.07
CA ASP A 82 3.59 -5.72 -35.89
C ASP A 82 2.54 -5.55 -37.01
N GLN A 83 1.39 -4.97 -36.69
CA GLN A 83 0.35 -4.66 -37.68
C GLN A 83 0.85 -3.71 -38.78
N ASP A 84 1.55 -2.64 -38.38
CA ASP A 84 2.11 -1.69 -39.33
C ASP A 84 3.24 -2.32 -40.18
N TYR A 85 4.06 -3.18 -39.60
CA TYR A 85 5.07 -3.94 -40.34
C TYR A 85 4.44 -4.85 -41.40
N ARG A 86 3.39 -5.60 -41.04
CA ARG A 86 2.65 -6.46 -41.97
C ARG A 86 1.98 -5.67 -43.09
N ARG A 87 1.43 -4.49 -42.78
CA ARG A 87 0.82 -3.60 -43.79
C ARG A 87 1.84 -3.14 -44.82
N LYS A 88 3.02 -2.70 -44.37
CA LYS A 88 4.12 -2.29 -45.27
C LYS A 88 4.57 -3.41 -46.20
N LEU A 89 4.68 -4.63 -45.68
CA LEU A 89 5.04 -5.80 -46.49
C LEU A 89 4.03 -6.02 -47.63
N GLN A 90 2.73 -5.89 -47.33
CA GLN A 90 1.67 -6.03 -48.33
C GLN A 90 1.66 -4.88 -49.35
N GLU A 91 1.95 -3.64 -48.93
CA GLU A 91 2.08 -2.49 -49.82
C GLU A 91 3.26 -2.65 -50.79
N GLU A 92 4.40 -3.16 -50.32
CA GLU A 92 5.55 -3.48 -51.16
C GLU A 92 5.21 -4.55 -52.21
N ASP A 93 4.59 -5.65 -51.82
CA ASP A 93 4.17 -6.70 -52.75
C ASP A 93 3.20 -6.19 -53.84
N ASN A 94 2.21 -5.36 -53.46
CA ASN A 94 1.25 -4.77 -54.39
C ASN A 94 1.90 -3.78 -55.37
N SER A 95 2.88 -3.00 -54.91
CA SER A 95 3.62 -2.06 -55.76
C SER A 95 4.52 -2.78 -56.76
N ASN A 96 5.15 -3.88 -56.36
CA ASN A 96 5.94 -4.76 -57.23
C ASN A 96 5.07 -5.46 -58.29
N ALA A 97 3.87 -5.91 -57.94
CA ALA A 97 2.91 -6.49 -58.89
C ALA A 97 2.45 -5.45 -59.94
N THR A 98 2.24 -4.20 -59.51
CA THR A 98 1.83 -3.09 -60.37
C THR A 98 2.92 -2.66 -61.36
N GLN A 99 4.21 -2.80 -61.01
CA GLN A 99 5.32 -2.53 -61.92
C GLN A 99 5.53 -3.63 -62.97
N ARG A 100 5.28 -4.90 -62.62
CA ARG A 100 5.39 -6.04 -63.55
C ARG A 100 4.30 -6.10 -64.62
N GLY A 101 3.14 -5.49 -64.38
CA GLY A 101 2.03 -5.40 -65.34
C GLY A 101 2.14 -4.27 -66.38
N LYS A 102 3.24 -3.51 -66.39
CA LYS A 102 3.47 -2.36 -67.29
C LYS A 102 4.49 -2.62 -68.41
N CYS A 103 4.78 -3.89 -68.72
CA CYS A 103 5.56 -4.28 -69.91
C CYS A 103 4.66 -4.88 -70.98
#